data_AF-A0A6B1EQ73-F1
#
_entry.id   AF-A0A6B1EQ73-F1
#
_cell.length_a   1.000
_cell.length_b   1.000
_cell.length_c   1.000
_cell.angle_alpha   90.00
_cell.angle_beta   90.00
_cell.angle_gamma   90.00
#
_symmetry.space_group_name_H-M   'P 1'
#
loop_
_entity.id
_entity.type
_entity.pdbx_description
1 polymer ?
#
loop_
_entity_poly.entity_id
_entity_poly.type
_entity_poly.pdbx_seq_one_letter_code
_entity_poly.pdbx_strand_id
1 'polypeptide(L)' 'MSTIQKITAALPNLSTDELQHIERVIRDLYRARHEVIIYDDDYGIWTEQDQNSVVAEIFGLLDKTEN' A
#
# COMPACT_ATOMS: atom_id res chain seq x y z
N MET A 1 5.84 -21.63 -6.12
CA MET A 1 5.51 -20.72 -5.00
C MET A 1 6.08 -19.35 -5.34
N SER A 2 5.24 -18.33 -5.47
CA SER A 2 5.68 -16.98 -5.89
C SER A 2 6.57 -16.34 -4.83
N THR A 3 7.39 -15.36 -5.22
CA THR A 3 8.23 -14.59 -4.29
C THR A 3 7.38 -13.94 -3.20
N ILE A 4 6.21 -13.40 -3.55
CA ILE A 4 5.26 -12.82 -2.61
C ILE A 4 4.85 -13.87 -1.56
N GLN A 5 4.44 -15.07 -1.97
CA GLN A 5 4.01 -16.13 -1.05
C GLN A 5 5.09 -16.53 -0.04
N LYS A 6 6.36 -16.52 -0.44
CA LYS A 6 7.48 -16.82 0.47
C LYS A 6 7.69 -15.70 1.48
N ILE A 7 7.58 -14.44 1.05
CA ILE A 7 7.68 -13.28 1.93
C ILE A 7 6.53 -13.30 2.94
N THR A 8 5.28 -13.47 2.49
CA THR A 8 4.11 -13.48 3.39
C THR A 8 4.16 -14.63 4.39
N ALA A 9 4.71 -15.79 4.01
CA ALA A 9 4.91 -16.91 4.92
C ALA A 9 6.00 -16.65 5.98
N ALA A 10 6.95 -15.75 5.71
CA ALA A 10 8.03 -15.41 6.64
C ALA A 10 7.61 -14.34 7.66
N LEU A 11 6.71 -13.41 7.28
CA LEU A 11 6.31 -12.27 8.12
C LEU A 11 5.84 -12.64 9.54
N PRO A 12 5.03 -13.69 9.77
CA PRO A 12 4.53 -14.02 11.11
C PRO A 12 5.61 -14.45 12.11
N ASN A 13 6.80 -14.84 11.62
CA ASN A 13 7.90 -15.30 12.47
C ASN A 13 8.85 -14.15 12.86
N LEU A 14 8.58 -12.93 12.40
CA LEU A 14 9.42 -11.77 12.65
C LEU A 14 8.99 -11.07 13.94
N SER A 15 9.97 -10.52 14.64
CA SER A 15 9.74 -9.58 15.73
C SER A 15 9.13 -8.27 15.22
N THR A 16 8.53 -7.50 16.12
CA THR A 16 8.00 -6.17 15.81
C THR A 16 9.07 -5.24 15.22
N ASP A 17 10.30 -5.28 15.74
CA ASP A 17 11.41 -4.45 15.24
C ASP A 17 11.81 -4.82 13.80
N GLU A 18 11.79 -6.12 13.47
CA GLU A 18 12.05 -6.60 12.12
C GLU A 18 10.94 -6.22 11.14
N LEU A 19 9.67 -6.25 11.59
CA LEU A 19 8.53 -5.79 10.80
C LEU A 19 8.60 -4.29 10.52
N GLN A 20 8.93 -3.47 11.52
CA GLN A 20 9.14 -2.03 11.34
C GLN A 20 10.31 -1.73 10.39
N HIS A 21 11.38 -2.53 10.44
CA HIS A 21 12.49 -2.40 9.50
C HIS A 21 12.05 -2.70 8.05
N ILE A 22 11.31 -3.79 7.84
CA ILE A 22 10.76 -4.14 6.53
C ILE A 22 9.85 -3.04 6.00
N GLU A 23 8.99 -2.48 6.86
CA GLU A 23 8.12 -1.38 6.50
C GLU A 23 8.89 -0.15 6.02
N ARG A 24 9.97 0.23 6.72
CA ARG A 24 10.85 1.32 6.30
C ARG A 24 11.48 1.06 4.94
N VAL A 25 11.97 -0.15 4.69
CA VAL A 25 12.53 -0.54 3.39
C VAL A 25 11.49 -0.43 2.27
N ILE A 26 10.24 -0.86 2.52
CA ILE A 26 9.15 -0.74 1.55
C ILE A 26 8.85 0.73 1.25
N ARG A 27 8.78 1.59 2.28
CA ARG A 27 8.59 3.05 2.13
C ARG A 27 9.68 3.67 1.26
N ASP A 28 10.93 3.31 1.51
CA ASP A 28 12.07 3.83 0.73
C ASP A 28 12.05 3.34 -0.73
N LEU A 29 11.58 2.12 -0.98
CA LEU A 29 11.39 1.59 -2.33
C LEU A 29 10.29 2.35 -3.10
N TYR A 30 9.17 2.69 -2.46
CA TYR A 30 8.12 3.51 -3.09
C TYR A 30 8.66 4.90 -3.45
N ARG A 31 9.39 5.55 -2.53
CA ARG A 31 10.03 6.84 -2.81
C ARG A 31 11.03 6.76 -3.97
N ALA A 32 11.88 5.73 -4.00
CA ALA A 32 12.85 5.53 -5.06
C ALA A 32 12.20 5.31 -6.44
N ARG A 33 10.99 4.75 -6.47
CA ARG A 33 10.20 4.54 -7.69
C ARG A 33 9.40 5.78 -8.11
N HIS A 34 9.52 6.89 -7.38
CA HIS A 34 8.74 8.11 -7.58
C HIS A 34 7.23 7.87 -7.41
N GLU A 35 6.83 6.84 -6.64
CA GLU A 35 5.44 6.72 -6.21
C GLU A 35 5.17 7.79 -5.15
N VAL A 36 4.21 8.67 -5.43
CA VAL A 36 3.87 9.78 -4.55
C VAL A 36 3.11 9.22 -3.35
N ILE A 37 3.77 9.25 -2.20
CA ILE A 37 3.16 8.98 -0.90
C ILE A 37 2.46 10.27 -0.46
N ILE A 38 1.14 10.19 -0.34
CA ILE A 38 0.27 11.31 0.05
C ILE A 38 0.11 11.38 1.57
N TYR A 39 0.05 10.23 2.25
CA TYR A 39 -0.03 10.15 3.70
C TYR A 39 0.66 8.89 4.23
N ASP A 40 1.28 8.98 5.40
CA ASP A 40 2.13 7.92 5.95
C ASP A 40 2.06 7.95 7.50
N ASP A 41 1.44 6.96 8.12
CA ASP A 41 1.30 6.87 9.58
C ASP A 41 1.57 5.46 10.14
N ASP A 42 1.23 5.24 11.42
CA ASP A 42 1.40 3.96 12.12
C ASP A 42 0.48 2.85 11.58
N TYR A 43 -0.52 3.20 10.76
CA TYR A 43 -1.55 2.30 10.24
C TYR A 43 -1.37 2.01 8.74
N GLY A 44 -0.59 2.80 8.02
CA GLY A 44 -0.16 2.48 6.67
C GLY A 44 0.21 3.68 5.82
N ILE A 45 0.33 3.41 4.52
CA ILE A 45 0.72 4.37 3.49
C ILE A 45 -0.50 4.59 2.59
N TRP A 46 -0.80 5.84 2.30
CA TRP A 46 -1.74 6.26 1.27
C TRP A 46 -0.99 6.87 0.12
N THR A 47 -1.12 6.30 -1.08
CA THR A 47 -0.44 6.76 -2.30
C THR A 47 -1.40 7.46 -3.25
N GLU A 48 -0.85 8.14 -4.26
CA GLU A 48 -1.65 8.69 -5.37
C GLU A 48 -2.41 7.60 -6.15
N GLN A 49 -1.85 6.39 -6.23
CA GLN A 49 -2.55 5.27 -6.85
C GLN A 49 -3.78 4.87 -6.04
N ASP A 50 -3.70 4.85 -4.71
CA ASP A 50 -4.84 4.56 -3.84
C ASP A 50 -5.93 5.63 -3.99
N GLN A 51 -5.53 6.90 -4.07
CA GLN A 51 -6.44 8.00 -4.34
C GLN A 51 -7.14 7.85 -5.70
N ASN A 52 -6.39 7.57 -6.76
CA ASN A 52 -6.95 7.39 -8.10
C ASN A 52 -7.92 6.20 -8.17
N SER A 53 -7.61 5.11 -7.45
CA SER A 53 -8.48 3.95 -7.35
C SER A 53 -9.81 4.29 -6.67
N VAL A 54 -9.77 4.98 -5.53
CA VAL A 54 -10.98 5.39 -4.81
C VAL A 54 -11.81 6.40 -5.60
N VAL A 55 -11.15 7.36 -6.25
CA VAL A 55 -11.83 8.33 -7.11
C VAL A 55 -12.55 7.61 -8.26
N ALA A 56 -11.89 6.68 -8.95
CA ALA A 56 -12.50 5.91 -10.02
C ALA A 56 -13.72 5.09 -9.55
N GLU A 57 -13.64 4.49 -8.36
CA GLU A 57 -14.77 3.77 -7.76
C GLU A 57 -15.95 4.69 -7.45
N ILE A 58 -15.69 5.86 -6.84
CA ILE A 58 -16.73 6.85 -6.50
C ILE A 58 -17.41 7.37 -7.76
N PHE A 59 -16.66 7.72 -8.80
CA PHE A 59 -17.24 8.16 -10.08
C PHE A 59 -18.12 7.07 -10.69
N GLY A 60 -17.67 5.82 -10.66
CA GLY A 60 -18.49 4.68 -11.13
C GLY A 60 -19.77 4.45 -10.32
N LEU A 61 -19.81 4.82 -9.03
CA LEU A 61 -21.02 4.79 -8.22
C LEU A 61 -21.97 5.95 -8.53
N LEU A 62 -21.44 7.16 -8.74
CA LEU A 62 -22.23 8.32 -9.13
C LEU A 62 -22.89 8.12 -10.50
N ASP A 63 -22.15 7.63 -11.49
CA ASP A 63 -22.68 7.31 -12.83
C ASP A 63 -23.83 6.28 -12.78
N LYS A 64 -23.78 5.33 -11.83
CA LYS A 64 -24.86 4.35 -11.61
C LYS A 64 -26.09 4.94 -10.92
N THR A 65 -25.92 6.04 -10.19
CA THR A 65 -26.99 6.69 -9.41
C THR A 65 -27.70 7.76 -10.24
N GLU A 66 -27.05 8.30 -11.27
CA GLU A 66 -27.64 9.26 -12.22
C GLU A 66 -28.44 8.62 -13.37
N ASN A 67 -28.49 7.28 -13.47
CA ASN A 67 -29.30 6.52 -14.45
C ASN A 67 -30.53 5.88 -13.80
#